data_AF-A0A917Y3T1-F1
#
_entry.id   AF-A0A917Y3T1-F1
#
_cell.length_a   1.000
_cell.length_b   1.000
_cell.length_c   1.000
_cell.angle_alpha   90.00
_cell.angle_beta   90.00
_cell.angle_gamma   90.00
#
_symmetry.space_group_name_H-M   'P 1'
#
loop_
_entity.id
_entity.type
_entity.pdbx_description
1 polymer ?
#
loop_
_entity_poly.entity_id
_entity_poly.type
_entity_poly.pdbx_seq_one_letter_code
_entity_poly.pdbx_strand_id
1 'polypeptide(L)'
;MKYSDLMYLLQENMHPECWVTSFDQDGLAIHALRDDISVTIVEMPKEDDNDVSNEFTERFINKKASLHYYSLKFNGSTVKNTLLFMVDGGRAYIPSPKLIDRNYIQDDNLIVSVIIDRITFENRYQYEDTTNYLDRAKLTYQKSVIK
;
A
#
# COMPACT_ATOMS: atom_id res chain seq x y z
N MET A 1 9.38 6.78 -19.74
CA MET A 1 10.00 6.47 -18.44
C MET A 1 10.15 4.96 -18.32
N LYS A 2 11.29 4.44 -17.84
CA LYS A 2 11.40 2.99 -17.57
C LYS A 2 10.74 2.67 -16.24
N TYR A 3 10.35 1.41 -16.04
CA TYR A 3 9.73 0.97 -14.78
C TYR A 3 10.64 1.21 -13.56
N SER A 4 11.95 0.95 -13.70
CA SER A 4 12.94 1.21 -12.65
C SER A 4 12.98 2.68 -12.23
N ASP A 5 12.87 3.59 -13.20
CA ASP A 5 12.92 5.03 -12.95
C ASP A 5 11.66 5.48 -12.20
N LEU A 6 10.50 4.88 -12.53
CA LEU A 6 9.25 5.12 -11.80
C LEU A 6 9.34 4.63 -10.35
N MET A 7 9.89 3.43 -10.11
CA MET A 7 10.05 2.92 -8.74
C MET A 7 11.00 3.79 -7.92
N TYR A 8 12.09 4.27 -8.53
CA TYR A 8 13.01 5.21 -7.89
C TYR A 8 12.30 6.53 -7.54
N LEU A 9 11.52 7.08 -8.48
CA LEU A 9 10.73 8.29 -8.25
C LEU A 9 9.76 8.14 -7.07
N LEU A 10 9.07 6.99 -6.96
CA LEU A 10 8.16 6.71 -5.84
C LEU A 10 8.90 6.66 -4.49
N GLN A 11 10.09 6.06 -4.46
CA GLN A 11 10.90 5.97 -3.25
C GLN A 11 11.34 7.36 -2.75
N GLU A 12 11.80 8.23 -3.65
CA GLU A 12 12.21 9.60 -3.30
C GLU A 12 11.02 10.46 -2.83
N ASN A 13 9.81 10.11 -3.24
CA ASN A 13 8.58 10.86 -2.94
C ASN A 13 7.64 10.09 -2.00
N MET A 14 8.17 9.30 -1.08
CA MET A 14 7.35 8.49 -0.16
C MET A 14 6.65 9.28 0.96
N HIS A 15 6.84 10.59 1.01
CA HIS A 15 6.34 11.45 2.07
C HIS A 15 4.94 12.00 1.75
N PRO A 16 4.02 12.15 2.73
CA PRO A 16 2.66 12.62 2.48
C PRO A 16 2.61 13.95 1.73
N GLU A 17 3.50 14.87 2.05
CA GLU A 17 3.57 16.20 1.44
C GLU A 17 3.94 16.16 -0.05
N CYS A 18 4.45 15.04 -0.58
CA CYS A 18 4.69 14.89 -2.01
C CYS A 18 3.40 14.59 -2.78
N TRP A 19 2.31 14.23 -2.11
CA TRP A 19 1.08 13.76 -2.75
C TRP A 19 -0.08 14.72 -2.54
N VAL A 20 -1.01 14.70 -3.49
CA VAL A 20 -2.29 15.41 -3.42
C VAL A 20 -3.38 14.36 -3.51
N THR A 21 -4.25 14.33 -2.49
CA THR A 21 -5.37 13.39 -2.42
C THR A 21 -6.64 14.05 -2.92
N SER A 22 -7.36 13.35 -3.78
CA SER A 22 -8.72 13.67 -4.22
C SER A 22 -9.59 12.41 -4.19
N PHE A 23 -10.88 12.55 -4.41
CA PHE A 23 -11.82 11.43 -4.48
C PHE A 23 -12.57 11.48 -5.80
N ASP A 24 -12.81 10.31 -6.39
CA ASP A 24 -13.67 10.22 -7.57
C ASP A 24 -15.16 10.26 -7.20
N GLN A 25 -16.03 10.06 -8.19
CA GLN A 25 -17.49 10.13 -8.02
C GLN A 25 -18.04 9.02 -7.11
N ASP A 26 -17.34 7.89 -7.04
CA ASP A 26 -17.70 6.73 -6.22
C ASP A 26 -17.05 6.81 -4.82
N GLY A 27 -16.31 7.89 -4.54
CA GLY A 27 -15.62 8.13 -3.27
C GLY A 27 -14.30 7.37 -3.13
N LEU A 28 -13.74 6.85 -4.22
CA LEU A 28 -12.45 6.16 -4.21
C LEU A 28 -11.30 7.16 -4.21
N ALA A 29 -10.29 6.88 -3.38
CA ALA A 29 -9.15 7.78 -3.25
C ALA A 29 -8.26 7.78 -4.51
N ILE A 30 -7.86 8.98 -4.93
CA ILE A 30 -6.85 9.21 -5.97
C ILE A 30 -5.73 10.04 -5.36
N HIS A 31 -4.54 9.47 -5.31
CA HIS A 31 -3.32 10.14 -4.86
C HIS A 31 -2.47 10.47 -6.09
N ALA A 32 -2.30 11.76 -6.38
CA ALA A 32 -1.45 12.23 -7.47
C ALA A 32 -0.13 12.79 -6.91
N LEU A 33 1.00 12.44 -7.53
CA LEU A 33 2.29 13.01 -7.17
C LEU A 33 2.31 14.49 -7.57
N ARG A 34 2.63 15.38 -6.63
CA ARG A 34 2.54 16.84 -6.81
C ARG A 34 3.45 17.34 -7.94
N ASP A 35 4.67 16.83 -8.00
CA ASP A 35 5.69 17.28 -8.95
C ASP A 35 5.59 16.58 -10.31
N ASP A 36 4.84 15.48 -10.40
CA ASP A 36 4.56 14.75 -11.65
C ASP A 36 3.17 14.11 -11.61
N ILE A 37 2.16 14.87 -12.04
CA ILE A 37 0.75 14.44 -12.05
C ILE A 37 0.48 13.24 -12.97
N SER A 38 1.46 12.86 -13.81
CA SER A 38 1.32 11.64 -14.62
C SER A 38 1.39 10.38 -13.76
N VAL A 39 1.97 10.46 -12.56
CA VAL A 39 2.05 9.38 -11.58
C VAL A 39 0.89 9.49 -10.60
N THR A 40 0.03 8.47 -10.58
CA THR A 40 -1.10 8.40 -9.65
C THR A 40 -1.23 7.03 -9.02
N ILE A 41 -1.72 6.98 -7.79
CA ILE A 41 -2.15 5.76 -7.10
C ILE A 41 -3.65 5.88 -6.87
N VAL A 42 -4.42 4.93 -7.40
CA VAL A 42 -5.88 4.98 -7.40
C VAL A 42 -6.42 3.79 -6.64
N GLU A 43 -7.26 4.04 -5.63
CA GLU A 43 -8.04 2.99 -4.98
C GLU A 43 -9.05 2.42 -5.97
N MET A 44 -9.15 1.10 -5.99
CA MET A 44 -10.07 0.37 -6.86
C MET A 44 -11.31 -0.05 -6.07
N PRO A 45 -12.46 -0.24 -6.74
CA PRO A 45 -13.66 -0.73 -6.08
C PRO A 45 -13.40 -2.01 -5.29
N LYS A 46 -14.05 -2.10 -4.14
CA LYS A 46 -14.08 -3.27 -3.28
C LYS A 46 -14.82 -4.43 -3.97
N GLU A 47 -14.24 -5.62 -3.96
CA GLU A 47 -14.95 -6.86 -4.34
C GLU A 47 -15.86 -7.33 -3.19
N ASP A 48 -16.87 -8.17 -3.46
CA ASP A 48 -17.70 -8.76 -2.39
C ASP A 48 -16.83 -9.65 -1.47
N ASP A 49 -17.06 -9.62 -0.15
CA ASP A 49 -16.29 -10.33 0.90
C ASP A 49 -14.80 -9.93 1.08
N ASN A 50 -14.51 -8.62 1.28
CA ASN A 50 -13.15 -8.15 1.57
C ASN A 50 -12.65 -8.39 3.00
N ASP A 51 -13.53 -8.76 3.94
CA ASP A 51 -13.14 -8.96 5.33
C ASP A 51 -12.55 -10.36 5.53
N VAL A 52 -11.30 -10.40 5.97
CA VAL A 52 -10.55 -11.63 6.22
C VAL A 52 -10.34 -11.80 7.72
N SER A 53 -10.59 -13.01 8.21
CA SER A 53 -10.29 -13.45 9.57
C SER A 53 -9.71 -14.85 9.53
N ASN A 54 -8.38 -14.98 9.69
CA ASN A 54 -7.63 -16.24 9.60
C ASN A 54 -6.37 -16.21 10.49
N GLU A 55 -5.54 -17.25 10.44
CA GLU A 55 -4.29 -17.34 11.22
C GLU A 55 -3.34 -16.16 11.01
N PHE A 56 -3.33 -15.56 9.81
CA PHE A 56 -2.56 -14.34 9.55
C PHE A 56 -3.10 -13.15 10.36
N THR A 57 -4.41 -12.98 10.39
CA THR A 57 -5.01 -11.84 11.10
C THR A 57 -4.95 -11.97 12.62
N GLU A 58 -4.79 -13.18 13.18
CA GLU A 58 -4.65 -13.43 14.62
C GLU A 58 -3.46 -12.68 15.27
N ARG A 59 -2.50 -12.23 14.45
CA ARG A 59 -1.32 -11.48 14.89
C ARG A 59 -1.62 -10.01 15.19
N PHE A 60 -2.77 -9.50 14.75
CA PHE A 60 -3.20 -8.12 14.91
C PHE A 60 -4.23 -8.01 16.05
N ILE A 61 -4.32 -6.84 16.68
CA ILE A 61 -5.20 -6.56 17.82
C ILE A 61 -6.67 -6.84 17.48
N ASN A 62 -7.12 -6.36 16.32
CA ASN A 62 -8.53 -6.51 15.91
C ASN A 62 -8.84 -7.86 15.25
N LYS A 63 -7.83 -8.73 15.07
CA LYS A 63 -7.93 -10.08 14.48
C LYS A 63 -8.68 -10.15 13.14
N LYS A 64 -8.86 -9.02 12.48
CA LYS A 64 -9.58 -8.83 11.22
C LYS A 64 -8.76 -7.92 10.32
N ALA A 65 -8.86 -8.19 9.03
CA ALA A 65 -8.29 -7.35 7.98
C ALA A 65 -9.35 -7.09 6.91
N SER A 66 -9.33 -5.93 6.27
CA SER A 66 -10.10 -5.71 5.05
C SER A 66 -9.16 -5.58 3.85
N LEU A 67 -9.51 -6.22 2.74
CA LEU A 67 -8.76 -6.15 1.49
C LEU A 67 -9.05 -4.82 0.76
N HIS A 68 -7.98 -4.17 0.31
CA HIS A 68 -8.03 -2.97 -0.51
C HIS A 68 -7.11 -3.12 -1.72
N TYR A 69 -7.60 -2.71 -2.88
CA TYR A 69 -6.88 -2.78 -4.13
C TYR A 69 -6.47 -1.37 -4.56
N TYR A 70 -5.21 -1.21 -4.95
CA TYR A 70 -4.68 0.04 -5.48
C TYR A 70 -4.00 -0.19 -6.82
N SER A 71 -4.22 0.72 -7.77
CA SER A 71 -3.54 0.75 -9.06
C SER A 71 -2.54 1.90 -9.10
N LEU A 72 -1.26 1.57 -9.25
CA LEU A 72 -0.25 2.53 -9.68
C LEU A 72 -0.41 2.77 -11.19
N LYS A 73 -0.59 4.04 -11.55
CA LYS A 73 -0.76 4.49 -12.93
C LYS A 73 0.33 5.48 -13.34
N PHE A 74 0.70 5.43 -14.61
CA PHE A 74 1.58 6.39 -15.27
C PHE A 74 0.90 6.85 -16.57
N ASN A 75 0.70 8.16 -16.74
CA ASN A 75 -0.08 8.74 -17.84
C ASN A 75 -1.45 8.05 -18.03
N GLY A 76 -2.15 7.82 -16.91
CA GLY A 76 -3.48 7.17 -16.90
C GLY A 76 -3.48 5.66 -17.15
N SER A 77 -2.35 5.08 -17.57
CA SER A 77 -2.24 3.63 -17.82
C SER A 77 -1.83 2.90 -16.56
N THR A 78 -2.47 1.78 -16.26
CA THR A 78 -2.09 0.92 -15.13
C THR A 78 -0.73 0.30 -15.38
N VAL A 79 0.22 0.62 -14.51
CA VAL A 79 1.56 0.03 -14.50
C VAL A 79 1.55 -1.22 -13.62
N LYS A 80 0.87 -1.13 -12.46
CA LYS A 80 0.90 -2.18 -11.45
C LYS A 80 -0.32 -2.12 -10.53
N ASN A 81 -0.83 -3.30 -10.18
CA ASN A 81 -1.81 -3.47 -9.12
C ASN A 81 -1.13 -3.96 -7.84
N THR A 82 -1.56 -3.38 -6.72
CA THR A 82 -1.11 -3.72 -5.37
C THR A 82 -2.33 -4.04 -4.53
N LEU A 83 -2.30 -5.18 -3.86
CA LEU A 83 -3.30 -5.60 -2.89
C LEU A 83 -2.75 -5.36 -1.49
N LEU A 84 -3.49 -4.62 -0.67
CA LEU A 84 -3.13 -4.27 0.69
C LEU A 84 -4.18 -4.82 1.66
N PHE A 85 -3.73 -5.36 2.79
CA PHE A 85 -4.58 -5.60 3.95
C PHE A 85 -4.61 -4.34 4.81
N MET A 86 -5.79 -3.83 5.06
CA MET A 86 -6.02 -2.83 6.09
C MET A 86 -6.30 -3.56 7.41
N VAL A 87 -5.39 -3.44 8.37
CA VAL A 87 -5.43 -4.17 9.64
C VAL A 87 -5.64 -3.25 10.84
N ASP A 88 -5.84 -3.84 12.02
CA ASP A 88 -6.00 -3.11 13.28
C ASP A 88 -7.10 -2.05 13.29
N GLY A 89 -8.18 -2.32 12.56
CA GLY A 89 -9.35 -1.42 12.51
C GLY A 89 -9.07 -0.14 11.72
N GLY A 90 -8.32 -0.26 10.62
CA GLY A 90 -8.02 0.87 9.75
C GLY A 90 -6.74 1.62 10.12
N ARG A 91 -5.79 0.95 10.77
CA ARG A 91 -4.59 1.62 11.32
C ARG A 91 -3.31 1.40 10.54
N ALA A 92 -3.25 0.34 9.74
CA ALA A 92 -2.08 0.05 8.94
C ALA A 92 -2.50 -0.60 7.64
N TYR A 93 -1.88 -0.18 6.55
CA TYR A 93 -1.92 -0.89 5.28
C TYR A 93 -0.65 -1.73 5.14
N ILE A 94 -0.81 -3.05 5.02
CA ILE A 94 0.30 -3.97 4.79
C ILE A 94 0.13 -4.67 3.45
N PRO A 95 1.21 -4.86 2.67
CA PRO A 95 1.10 -5.59 1.41
C PRO A 95 0.58 -7.01 1.63
N SER A 96 -0.44 -7.40 0.89
CA SER A 96 -0.83 -8.80 0.80
C SER A 96 0.25 -9.56 0.04
N PRO A 97 0.73 -10.72 0.53
CA PRO A 97 1.38 -11.68 -0.34
C PRO A 97 0.39 -11.98 -1.47
N LYS A 98 0.85 -11.88 -2.73
CA LYS A 98 -0.01 -12.05 -3.93
C LYS A 98 -0.71 -13.42 -3.98
N LEU A 99 -0.24 -14.38 -3.18
CA LEU A 99 -0.81 -15.69 -2.95
C LEU A 99 -0.50 -16.06 -1.48
N ILE A 100 -1.48 -16.49 -0.69
CA ILE A 100 -1.28 -16.93 0.71
C ILE A 100 -0.18 -18.01 0.81
N ASP A 101 0.00 -18.81 -0.24
CA ASP A 101 1.06 -19.83 -0.35
C ASP A 101 2.46 -19.28 -0.68
N ARG A 102 2.58 -18.02 -1.10
CA ARG A 102 3.86 -17.37 -1.41
C ARG A 102 4.03 -16.21 -0.44
N ASN A 103 4.61 -16.51 0.73
CA ASN A 103 4.90 -15.60 1.86
C ASN A 103 5.84 -14.41 1.52
N TYR A 104 5.83 -13.90 0.28
CA TYR A 104 6.78 -12.93 -0.23
C TYR A 104 6.07 -11.66 -0.68
N ILE A 105 6.42 -10.57 0.00
CA ILE A 105 6.06 -9.20 -0.37
C ILE A 105 7.15 -8.69 -1.32
N GLN A 106 6.75 -8.18 -2.49
CA GLN A 106 7.69 -7.52 -3.41
C GLN A 106 8.02 -6.12 -2.91
N ASP A 107 9.29 -5.70 -2.99
CA ASP A 107 9.77 -4.37 -2.56
C ASP A 107 8.90 -3.23 -3.13
N ASP A 108 8.56 -3.31 -4.40
CA ASP A 108 7.67 -2.36 -5.06
C ASP A 108 6.25 -2.29 -4.45
N ASN A 109 5.71 -3.42 -3.93
CA ASN A 109 4.43 -3.38 -3.21
C ASN A 109 4.58 -2.69 -1.85
N LEU A 110 5.73 -2.90 -1.20
CA LEU A 110 6.05 -2.27 0.07
C LEU A 110 6.16 -0.75 -0.09
N ILE A 111 6.83 -0.26 -1.13
CA ILE A 111 6.94 1.19 -1.43
C ILE A 111 5.54 1.80 -1.57
N VAL A 112 4.66 1.20 -2.37
CA VAL A 112 3.28 1.69 -2.54
C VAL A 112 2.51 1.65 -1.22
N SER A 113 2.66 0.59 -0.43
CA SER A 113 2.01 0.48 0.88
C SER A 113 2.46 1.57 1.84
N VAL A 114 3.76 1.84 1.93
CA VAL A 114 4.33 2.91 2.77
C VAL A 114 3.76 4.27 2.37
N ILE A 115 3.64 4.53 1.07
CA ILE A 115 3.03 5.76 0.56
C ILE A 115 1.56 5.86 1.02
N ILE A 116 0.75 4.84 0.77
CA ILE A 116 -0.67 4.83 1.14
C ILE A 116 -0.86 4.97 2.66
N ASP A 117 -0.10 4.21 3.43
CA ASP A 117 -0.14 4.24 4.90
C ASP A 117 0.18 5.65 5.41
N ARG A 118 1.23 6.29 4.89
CA ARG A 118 1.62 7.65 5.29
C ARG A 118 0.60 8.72 4.87
N ILE A 119 -0.01 8.61 3.68
CA ILE A 119 -1.00 9.58 3.19
C ILE A 119 -2.33 9.46 3.95
N THR A 120 -2.80 8.23 4.18
CA THR A 120 -4.09 7.99 4.81
C THR A 120 -4.03 8.14 6.33
N PHE A 121 -2.84 8.07 6.92
CA PHE A 121 -2.62 8.11 8.35
C PHE A 121 -1.98 9.42 8.81
N GLU A 122 -2.67 10.54 8.62
CA GLU A 122 -2.23 11.83 9.15
C GLU A 122 -2.47 11.93 10.68
N ASN A 123 -1.37 12.13 11.42
CA ASN A 123 -1.27 12.88 12.68
C ASN A 123 -1.51 12.24 14.06
N ARG A 124 -1.63 10.90 14.23
CA ARG A 124 -1.63 10.32 15.60
C ARG A 124 -0.42 9.47 15.98
N TYR A 125 0.36 9.01 15.00
CA TYR A 125 1.53 8.17 15.24
C TYR A 125 2.67 8.63 14.34
N GLN A 126 3.29 9.76 14.67
CA GLN A 126 4.51 10.26 13.99
C GLN A 126 5.70 9.26 13.98
N TYR A 127 5.56 8.07 14.59
CA TYR A 127 6.66 7.17 14.90
C TYR A 127 6.45 5.71 14.49
N GLU A 128 5.31 5.33 13.89
CA GLU A 128 5.06 3.94 13.48
C GLU A 128 4.63 3.91 12.01
N ASP A 129 5.58 3.66 11.10
CA ASP A 129 5.28 3.40 9.69
C ASP A 129 5.04 1.90 9.45
N THR A 130 4.55 1.56 8.26
CA THR A 130 4.32 0.18 7.83
C THR A 130 5.51 -0.74 8.16
N THR A 131 6.75 -0.27 8.01
CA THR A 131 7.96 -1.06 8.30
C THR A 131 8.04 -1.44 9.78
N ASN A 132 7.88 -0.48 10.69
CA ASN A 132 7.83 -0.74 12.13
C ASN A 132 6.67 -1.66 12.52
N TYR A 133 5.53 -1.50 11.85
CA TYR A 133 4.35 -2.32 12.09
C TYR A 133 4.57 -3.79 11.69
N LEU A 134 5.23 -4.02 10.55
CA LEU A 134 5.60 -5.35 10.08
C LEU A 134 6.56 -6.06 11.06
N ASP A 135 7.55 -5.33 11.58
CA ASP A 135 8.51 -5.85 12.57
C ASP A 135 7.81 -6.27 13.87
N ARG A 136 6.91 -5.43 14.41
CA ARG A 136 6.12 -5.76 15.61
C ARG A 136 5.22 -6.98 15.39
N ALA A 137 4.62 -7.09 14.21
CA ALA A 137 3.79 -8.22 13.82
C ALA A 137 4.59 -9.51 13.53
N LYS A 138 5.93 -9.47 13.64
CA LYS A 138 6.85 -10.56 13.34
C LYS A 138 6.66 -11.10 11.91
N LEU A 139 6.41 -10.21 10.96
CA LEU A 139 6.27 -10.55 9.56
C LEU A 139 7.64 -10.44 8.88
N THR A 140 8.21 -11.58 8.49
CA THR A 140 9.50 -11.62 7.81
C THR A 140 9.32 -11.32 6.32
N TYR A 141 10.02 -10.32 5.80
CA TYR A 141 10.10 -10.09 4.35
C TYR A 141 11.32 -10.81 3.77
N GLN A 142 11.17 -11.36 2.57
CA GLN A 142 12.31 -11.84 1.80
C GLN A 142 12.57 -10.81 0.70
N LYS A 143 13.68 -10.07 0.85
CA LYS A 143 14.15 -9.13 -0.17
C LYS A 143 14.19 -9.85 -1.51
N SER A 144 13.61 -9.25 -2.54
CA SER A 144 13.80 -9.76 -3.89
C SER A 144 15.30 -9.79 -4.16
N VAL A 145 15.88 -10.98 -4.30
CA VAL A 145 17.23 -11.11 -4.82
C VAL A 145 17.11 -10.76 -6.30
N ILE A 146 17.25 -9.48 -6.62
CA ILE A 146 17.44 -9.03 -8.00
C ILE A 146 18.74 -9.70 -8.46
N LYS A 147 18.61 -10.72 -9.30
CA LYS A 147 19.72 -11.32 -10.05
C LYS A 147 19.87 -10.61 -11.38
#